data_AF-A0A520BHZ3-F1
#
_entry.id   AF-A0A520BHZ3-F1
#
_cell.length_a   1.000
_cell.length_b   1.000
_cell.length_c   1.000
_cell.angle_alpha   90.00
_cell.angle_beta   90.00
_cell.angle_gamma   90.00
#
_symmetry.space_group_name_H-M   'P 1'
#
loop_
_entity.id
_entity.type
_entity.pdbx_description
1 polymer ?
#
loop_
_entity_poly.entity_id
_entity_poly.type
_entity_poly.pdbx_seq_one_letter_code
_entity_poly.pdbx_strand_id
1 'polypeptide(L)'
;MLVTLGARVTAYDPVPWDDPLWWRWRGRLLSPRYGYVGPGPWGWRQDPFFDRRYDRAVALLLRDRASGEALYETHASNEGISAGSDALLVPLFDASLAEFPKVNPKSHRVAVQAIR
;
A
#
# COMPACT_ATOMS: atom_id res chain seq x y z
N MET A 1 -9.79 -6.25 27.94
CA MET A 1 -9.32 -6.06 26.55
C MET A 1 -8.62 -4.72 26.41
N LEU A 2 -7.44 -4.74 25.82
CA LEU A 2 -6.67 -3.57 25.40
C LEU A 2 -6.64 -3.54 23.87
N VAL A 3 -6.81 -2.35 23.30
CA VAL A 3 -6.79 -2.13 21.84
C VAL A 3 -5.58 -1.28 21.52
N THR A 4 -4.76 -1.72 20.58
CA THR A 4 -3.64 -0.95 20.04
C THR A 4 -3.82 -0.82 18.54
N LEU A 5 -3.76 0.42 18.05
CA LEU A 5 -3.96 0.77 16.65
C LEU A 5 -2.72 1.50 16.15
N GLY A 6 -2.17 1.03 15.04
CA GLY A 6 -1.14 1.72 14.28
C GLY A 6 -1.66 2.07 12.89
N ALA A 7 -1.41 3.28 12.42
CA ALA A 7 -1.72 3.70 11.05
C ALA A 7 -0.48 4.29 10.41
N ARG A 8 -0.23 3.95 9.14
CA ARG A 8 0.86 4.53 8.35
C ARG A 8 0.42 4.83 6.93
N VAL A 9 0.98 5.90 6.38
CA VAL A 9 0.95 6.21 4.95
C VAL A 9 2.38 6.40 4.51
N THR A 10 2.85 5.56 3.60
CA THR A 10 4.22 5.58 3.09
C THR A 10 4.19 5.92 1.61
N ALA A 11 4.88 7.00 1.23
CA ALA A 11 5.10 7.31 -0.17
C ALA A 11 6.24 6.45 -0.71
N TYR A 12 5.99 5.76 -1.81
CA TYR A 12 6.99 5.10 -2.63
C TYR A 12 7.14 5.91 -3.91
N ASP A 13 8.29 6.54 -4.07
CA ASP A 13 8.63 7.35 -5.22
C ASP A 13 9.69 6.60 -6.03
N PRO A 14 9.27 5.67 -6.92
CA PRO A 14 10.24 4.99 -7.75
C PRO A 14 10.91 6.04 -8.64
N VAL A 15 12.24 6.08 -8.65
CA VAL A 15 12.99 6.91 -9.59
C VAL A 15 13.78 6.00 -10.54
N PRO A 16 13.82 6.27 -11.86
CA PRO A 16 14.44 5.36 -12.82
C PRO A 16 15.92 5.07 -12.58
N TRP A 17 16.65 6.03 -12.00
CA TRP A 17 18.09 5.89 -11.70
C TRP A 17 18.39 5.04 -10.45
N ASP A 18 17.40 4.72 -9.62
CA ASP A 18 17.54 3.76 -8.51
C ASP A 18 17.40 2.30 -8.98
N ASP A 19 17.14 2.07 -10.26
CA ASP A 19 17.07 0.73 -10.84
C ASP A 19 18.46 0.06 -10.88
N PRO A 20 18.65 -1.13 -10.28
CA PRO A 20 19.92 -1.86 -10.33
C PRO A 20 20.40 -2.19 -11.76
N LEU A 21 19.48 -2.16 -12.73
CA LEU A 21 19.73 -2.41 -14.14
C LEU A 21 19.83 -1.12 -14.97
N TRP A 22 19.82 0.06 -14.34
CA TRP A 22 19.89 1.38 -15.00
C TRP A 22 21.07 1.50 -15.99
N TRP A 23 22.25 1.00 -15.60
CA TRP A 23 23.45 1.01 -16.43
C TRP A 23 23.30 0.16 -17.71
N ARG A 24 22.50 -0.92 -17.67
CA ARG A 24 22.22 -1.77 -18.86
C ARG A 24 21.47 -1.00 -19.94
N TRP A 25 20.74 0.04 -19.54
CA TRP A 25 19.99 0.93 -20.43
C TRP A 25 20.75 2.21 -20.74
N ARG A 26 22.07 2.25 -20.46
CA ARG A 26 22.96 3.39 -20.70
C ARG A 26 22.46 4.69 -20.05
N GLY A 27 21.76 4.58 -18.93
CA GLY A 27 21.18 5.72 -18.23
C GLY A 27 20.16 6.51 -19.05
N ARG A 28 19.48 5.86 -20.02
CA ARG A 28 18.48 6.49 -20.86
C ARG A 28 17.09 6.26 -20.28
N LEU A 29 16.38 7.37 -20.04
CA LEU A 29 14.95 7.38 -19.75
C LEU A 29 14.12 6.80 -20.92
N LEU A 30 14.60 7.00 -22.14
CA LEU A 30 14.04 6.43 -23.36
C LEU A 30 14.53 5.00 -23.56
N SER A 31 13.79 4.02 -23.03
CA SER A 31 14.09 2.61 -23.22
C SER A 31 12.82 1.75 -23.23
N PRO A 32 12.83 0.54 -23.82
CA PRO A 32 11.70 -0.38 -23.73
C PRO A 32 11.27 -0.75 -22.30
N ARG A 33 12.10 -0.50 -21.28
CA ARG A 33 11.82 -0.78 -19.87
C ARG A 33 11.02 0.33 -19.17
N TYR A 34 11.30 1.59 -19.49
CA TYR A 34 10.66 2.77 -18.90
C TYR A 34 9.57 3.35 -19.82
N GLY A 35 9.56 2.95 -21.10
CA GLY A 35 8.61 3.41 -22.09
C GLY A 35 9.26 4.30 -23.15
N TYR A 36 8.54 4.50 -24.24
CA TYR A 36 8.94 5.39 -25.34
C TYR A 36 8.26 6.75 -25.18
N VAL A 37 9.04 7.84 -25.13
CA VAL A 37 8.54 9.20 -25.43
C VAL A 37 8.46 9.31 -26.95
N GLY A 38 7.34 8.88 -27.51
CA GLY A 38 6.99 9.13 -28.92
C GLY A 38 6.19 10.43 -29.05
N PRO A 39 6.37 11.22 -30.12
CA PRO A 39 5.49 12.35 -30.39
C PRO A 39 4.07 11.84 -30.69
N GLY A 40 3.11 12.15 -29.82
CA GLY A 40 1.70 11.82 -30.02
C GLY A 40 0.89 11.70 -28.72
N PRO A 41 -0.45 11.69 -28.80
CA PRO A 41 -1.35 11.65 -27.64
C PRO A 41 -1.25 10.39 -26.77
N TRP A 42 -0.47 9.39 -27.22
CA TRP A 42 -0.22 8.13 -26.52
C TRP A 42 1.15 8.08 -25.82
N GLY A 43 1.99 9.12 -25.95
CA GLY A 43 3.39 9.13 -25.52
C GLY A 43 3.66 9.41 -24.03
N TRP A 44 2.64 9.46 -23.17
CA TRP A 44 2.77 10.07 -21.83
C TRP A 44 2.06 9.37 -20.67
N ARG A 45 1.71 8.08 -20.73
CA ARG A 45 0.73 7.57 -19.74
C ARG A 45 0.95 6.24 -19.04
N GLN A 46 2.10 5.58 -19.16
CA GLN A 46 2.32 4.30 -18.45
C GLN A 46 3.79 4.10 -18.06
N ASP A 47 4.42 5.08 -17.41
CA ASP A 47 5.71 4.81 -16.79
C ASP A 47 5.54 4.54 -15.28
N PRO A 48 5.63 3.28 -14.84
CA PRO A 48 5.51 2.92 -13.43
C PRO A 48 6.62 3.53 -12.55
N PHE A 49 7.68 4.12 -13.13
CA PHE A 49 8.76 4.79 -12.43
C PHE A 49 8.60 6.31 -12.32
N PHE A 50 7.45 6.88 -12.71
CA PHE A 50 7.16 8.30 -12.46
C PHE A 50 5.86 8.52 -11.68
N ASP A 51 5.04 7.49 -11.54
CA ASP A 51 3.85 7.55 -10.72
C ASP A 51 4.20 7.27 -9.26
N ARG A 52 4.24 8.33 -8.44
CA ARG A 52 4.36 8.19 -7.00
C ARG A 52 3.22 7.31 -6.48
N ARG A 53 3.57 6.24 -5.78
CA ARG A 53 2.63 5.32 -5.15
C ARG A 53 2.59 5.56 -3.65
N TYR A 54 1.48 5.21 -3.05
CA TYR A 54 1.27 5.31 -1.61
C TYR A 54 0.78 3.97 -1.10
N ASP A 55 1.50 3.43 -0.12
CA ASP A 55 1.07 2.28 0.67
C ASP A 55 0.46 2.80 1.98
N ARG A 56 -0.83 2.50 2.18
CA ARG A 56 -1.61 2.93 3.35
C ARG A 56 -1.93 1.68 4.13
N ALA A 57 -1.60 1.66 5.41
CA ALA A 57 -1.82 0.47 6.21
C ALA A 57 -2.29 0.79 7.62
N VAL A 58 -3.11 -0.12 8.14
CA VAL A 58 -3.60 -0.15 9.52
C VAL A 58 -3.21 -1.48 10.13
N ALA A 59 -2.58 -1.44 11.31
CA ALA A 59 -2.28 -2.60 12.13
C ALA A 59 -3.16 -2.54 13.39
N LEU A 60 -3.82 -3.66 13.70
CA LEU A 60 -4.67 -3.82 14.86
C LEU A 60 -4.15 -4.95 15.75
N LEU A 61 -3.93 -4.64 17.02
CA LEU A 61 -3.57 -5.61 18.04
C LEU A 61 -4.55 -5.52 19.20
N LEU A 62 -5.26 -6.62 19.47
CA LEU A 62 -6.13 -6.79 20.62
C LEU A 62 -5.44 -7.70 21.63
N ARG A 63 -5.37 -7.23 22.87
CA ARG A 63 -4.74 -7.97 23.98
C ARG A 63 -5.71 -8.19 25.12
N ASP A 64 -5.55 -9.29 25.83
CA ASP A 64 -6.19 -9.44 27.13
C ASP A 64 -5.68 -8.37 28.10
N ARG A 65 -6.56 -7.87 28.98
CA ARG A 65 -6.17 -6.79 29.91
C ARG A 65 -5.49 -7.32 31.17
N ALA A 66 -5.81 -8.54 31.61
CA ALA A 66 -5.24 -9.11 32.82
C ALA A 66 -3.88 -9.75 32.54
N SER A 67 -3.77 -10.55 31.47
CA SER A 67 -2.54 -11.26 31.10
C SER A 67 -1.65 -10.48 30.12
N GLY A 68 -2.21 -9.55 29.32
CA GLY A 68 -1.49 -8.89 28.24
C GLY A 68 -1.31 -9.75 26.98
N GLU A 69 -1.84 -10.97 26.97
CA GLU A 69 -1.75 -11.92 25.86
C GLU A 69 -2.40 -11.36 24.58
N ALA A 70 -1.75 -11.55 23.42
CA ALA A 70 -2.30 -11.16 22.12
C ALA A 70 -3.42 -12.12 21.70
N LEU A 71 -4.65 -11.59 21.66
CA LEU A 71 -5.84 -12.35 21.29
C LEU A 71 -6.14 -12.26 19.79
N TYR A 72 -5.73 -11.15 19.15
CA TYR A 72 -5.98 -10.89 17.74
C TYR A 72 -4.95 -9.90 17.21
N GLU A 73 -4.31 -10.23 16.10
CA GLU A 73 -3.36 -9.36 15.42
C GLU A 73 -3.58 -9.44 13.91
N THR A 74 -3.82 -8.29 13.29
CA THR A 74 -4.03 -8.17 11.85
C THR A 74 -3.43 -6.89 11.28
N HIS A 75 -3.18 -6.92 9.98
CA HIS A 75 -2.65 -5.79 9.23
C HIS A 75 -3.34 -5.71 7.87
N ALA A 76 -4.07 -4.62 7.62
CA ALA A 76 -4.67 -4.33 6.33
C ALA A 76 -3.86 -3.25 5.62
N SER A 77 -3.61 -3.43 4.32
CA SER A 77 -2.95 -2.44 3.48
C SER A 77 -3.70 -2.17 2.18
N ASN A 78 -3.52 -0.97 1.64
CA ASN A 78 -4.05 -0.53 0.37
C ASN A 78 -3.05 0.38 -0.35
N GLU A 79 -2.68 -0.03 -1.57
CA GLU A 79 -1.81 0.73 -2.47
C GLU A 79 -2.62 1.62 -3.42
N GLY A 80 -2.13 2.82 -3.74
CA GLY A 80 -2.68 3.63 -4.84
C GLY A 80 -1.85 4.86 -5.20
N ILE A 81 -2.32 5.63 -6.18
CA ILE A 81 -1.60 6.77 -6.78
C ILE A 81 -1.69 8.09 -6.00
N SER A 82 -2.53 8.16 -4.96
CA SER A 82 -2.70 9.35 -4.13
C SER A 82 -2.44 9.01 -2.66
N ALA A 83 -2.10 9.98 -1.81
CA ALA A 83 -2.04 9.71 -0.37
C ALA A 83 -3.40 9.27 0.20
N GLY A 84 -4.50 9.63 -0.49
CA GLY A 84 -5.85 9.48 0.01
C GLY A 84 -6.20 10.57 1.01
N SER A 85 -7.19 10.32 1.85
CA SER A 85 -7.53 11.14 3.01
C SER A 85 -7.65 10.26 4.24
N ASP A 86 -7.74 10.88 5.42
CA ASP A 86 -7.98 10.18 6.68
C ASP A 86 -9.26 9.30 6.64
N ALA A 87 -10.20 9.61 5.75
CA ALA A 87 -11.40 8.81 5.51
C ALA A 87 -11.10 7.38 5.00
N LEU A 88 -9.91 7.12 4.43
CA LEU A 88 -9.50 5.76 4.05
C LEU A 88 -9.03 4.91 5.22
N LEU A 89 -8.71 5.50 6.37
CA LEU A 89 -8.28 4.75 7.55
C LEU A 89 -9.43 3.92 8.14
N VAL A 90 -10.66 4.42 8.06
CA VAL A 90 -11.86 3.70 8.54
C VAL A 90 -12.08 2.39 7.80
N PRO A 91 -12.19 2.34 6.46
CA PRO A 91 -12.33 1.07 5.74
C PRO A 91 -11.09 0.17 5.91
N LEU A 92 -9.88 0.70 6.07
CA LEU A 92 -8.71 -0.13 6.40
C LEU A 92 -8.79 -0.75 7.80
N PHE A 93 -9.36 -0.04 8.77
CA PHE A 93 -9.67 -0.58 10.08
C PHE A 93 -10.76 -1.66 10.01
N ASP A 94 -11.83 -1.41 9.26
CA ASP A 94 -12.89 -2.41 9.01
C ASP A 94 -12.32 -3.66 8.33
N ALA A 95 -11.41 -3.49 7.37
CA ALA A 95 -10.71 -4.59 6.72
C ALA A 95 -9.84 -5.38 7.70
N SER A 96 -9.21 -4.69 8.66
CA SER A 96 -8.42 -5.33 9.73
C SER A 96 -9.30 -6.13 10.69
N LEU A 97 -10.59 -5.84 10.79
CA LEU A 97 -11.56 -6.53 11.63
C LEU A 97 -12.38 -7.59 10.89
N ALA A 98 -12.24 -7.71 9.58
CA ALA A 98 -13.14 -8.51 8.72
C ALA A 98 -13.29 -9.97 9.15
N GLU A 99 -12.25 -10.55 9.76
CA GLU A 99 -12.24 -11.95 10.20
C GLU A 99 -12.26 -12.10 11.73
N PHE A 100 -12.39 -11.01 12.48
CA PHE A 100 -12.44 -11.09 13.94
C PHE A 100 -13.58 -12.03 14.40
N PRO A 101 -13.35 -12.94 15.37
CA PRO A 101 -12.13 -13.13 16.16
C PRO A 101 -11.13 -14.15 15.61
N LYS A 102 -11.41 -14.81 14.47
CA LYS A 102 -10.57 -15.88 13.91
C LYS A 102 -9.66 -15.32 12.81
N VAL A 103 -8.38 -15.16 13.09
CA VAL A 103 -7.41 -14.71 12.09
C VAL A 103 -7.14 -15.80 11.05
N ASN A 104 -7.24 -15.46 9.75
CA ASN A 104 -6.59 -16.22 8.70
C ASN A 104 -5.11 -15.83 8.63
N PRO A 105 -4.16 -16.74 8.91
CA PRO A 105 -2.74 -16.41 8.94
C PRO A 105 -2.15 -16.14 7.54
N LYS A 106 -2.91 -16.38 6.46
CA LYS A 106 -2.44 -16.16 5.09
C LYS A 106 -2.84 -14.77 4.60
N SER A 107 -1.91 -14.13 3.88
CA SER A 107 -2.21 -12.91 3.13
C SER A 107 -3.30 -13.19 2.09
N HIS A 108 -4.37 -12.39 2.13
CA HIS A 108 -5.51 -12.53 1.23
C HIS A 108 -6.16 -11.16 0.99
N ARG A 109 -7.04 -11.11 0.00
CA ARG A 109 -7.75 -9.87 -0.36
C ARG A 109 -9.04 -9.75 0.45
N VAL A 110 -9.26 -8.57 1.02
CA VAL A 110 -10.49 -8.19 1.70
C VAL A 110 -11.14 -7.05 0.92
N ALA A 111 -12.48 -7.11 0.75
CA ALA A 111 -13.25 -6.04 0.13
C ALA A 111 -14.11 -5.36 1.19
N VAL A 112 -13.99 -4.05 1.29
CA VAL A 112 -14.72 -3.19 2.24
C VAL A 112 -15.29 -1.99 1.51
N GLN A 113 -16.37 -1.41 2.04
CA GLN A 113 -16.92 -0.19 1.48
C GLN A 113 -16.29 1.02 2.15
N ALA A 114 -15.79 1.96 1.34
CA ALA A 114 -15.42 3.27 1.85
C ALA A 114 -16.68 4.13 1.97
N ILE A 115 -16.97 4.61 3.19
CA ILE A 115 -18.03 5.58 3.43
C ILE A 115 -17.53 6.93 2.90
N ARG A 116 -18.34 7.58 2.06
CA ARG A 116 -18.02 8.85 1.40
C ARG A 116 -18.62 10.03 2.16
#